data_AF-A0A836C7Z3-F1
#
_entry.id   AF-A0A836C7Z3-F1
#
_cell.length_a   1.000
_cell.length_b   1.000
_cell.length_c   1.000
_cell.angle_alpha   90.00
_cell.angle_beta   90.00
_cell.angle_gamma   90.00
#
_symmetry.space_group_name_H-M   'P 1'
#
loop_
_entity.id
_entity.type
_entity.pdbx_description
1 polymer ?
#
loop_
_entity_poly.entity_id
_entity_poly.type
_entity_poly.pdbx_seq_one_letter_code
_entity_poly.pdbx_strand_id
1 'polypeptide(L)'
;MFELGGAPKTWDSKTNTVKAGRDTVKLFPGAVVALRELRSEERFKDTLVAAASSTSHRDYAMRCLQMFEVEPGVKMRDVITLKEIYPSSKVKHFRALQAATGLRYDEMLFWDDCNWGNNCAEVERGCPGVVTMKTPDGLTVDKWRQALDKYARTAAARAAQT
;
A
#
# COMPACT_ATOMS: atom_id res chain seq x y z
N MET A 1 -7.69 10.14 -6.88
CA MET A 1 -8.16 9.45 -5.67
C MET A 1 -9.66 9.23 -5.76
N PHE A 2 -10.07 7.98 -5.74
CA PHE A 2 -11.46 7.55 -5.80
C PHE A 2 -12.01 7.38 -4.37
N GLU A 3 -13.21 7.89 -4.11
CA GLU A 3 -13.92 7.68 -2.83
C GLU A 3 -15.18 6.85 -3.09
N LEU A 4 -15.47 5.91 -2.18
CA LEU A 4 -16.63 5.03 -2.30
C LEU A 4 -17.92 5.81 -2.03
N GLY A 5 -18.93 5.65 -2.90
CA GLY A 5 -20.26 6.25 -2.72
C GLY A 5 -21.08 5.65 -1.57
N GLY A 6 -20.56 4.67 -0.84
CA GLY A 6 -21.18 4.08 0.35
C GLY A 6 -20.30 3.02 1.01
N ALA A 7 -20.73 2.54 2.18
CA ALA A 7 -20.00 1.49 2.90
C ALA A 7 -19.85 0.21 2.05
N PRO A 8 -18.69 -0.44 2.05
CA PRO A 8 -18.53 -1.81 1.55
C PRO A 8 -19.51 -2.75 2.26
N LYS A 9 -20.31 -3.49 1.48
CA LYS A 9 -21.38 -4.36 1.99
C LYS A 9 -21.26 -5.81 1.56
N THR A 10 -21.16 -6.05 0.25
CA THR A 10 -21.27 -7.40 -0.30
C THR A 10 -20.04 -7.71 -1.14
N TRP A 11 -19.41 -8.85 -0.87
CA TRP A 11 -18.30 -9.39 -1.63
C TRP A 11 -18.78 -10.52 -2.54
N ASP A 12 -18.40 -10.47 -3.81
CA ASP A 12 -18.58 -11.55 -4.77
C ASP A 12 -17.27 -12.30 -4.92
N SER A 13 -17.23 -13.54 -4.45
CA SER A 13 -16.05 -14.40 -4.48
C SER A 13 -15.65 -14.85 -5.89
N LYS A 14 -16.59 -14.89 -6.85
CA LYS A 14 -16.29 -15.31 -8.23
C LYS A 14 -15.48 -14.25 -8.98
N THR A 15 -15.82 -12.99 -8.76
CA THR A 15 -15.19 -11.85 -9.44
C THR A 15 -14.20 -11.10 -8.55
N ASN A 16 -14.14 -11.44 -7.26
CA ASN A 16 -13.42 -10.72 -6.22
C ASN A 16 -13.74 -9.21 -6.24
N THR A 17 -15.02 -8.89 -6.39
CA THR A 17 -15.52 -7.51 -6.39
C THR A 17 -16.30 -7.23 -5.11
N VAL A 18 -16.34 -5.95 -4.71
CA VAL A 18 -17.11 -5.50 -3.55
C VAL A 18 -18.10 -4.42 -3.99
N LYS A 19 -19.36 -4.57 -3.57
CA LYS A 19 -20.41 -3.56 -3.72
C LYS A 19 -20.31 -2.53 -2.60
N ALA A 20 -20.25 -1.26 -2.96
CA ALA A 20 -20.12 -0.13 -2.05
C ALA A 20 -21.01 1.03 -2.54
N GLY A 21 -22.22 1.15 -1.97
CA GLY A 21 -23.22 2.08 -2.52
C GLY A 21 -23.63 1.70 -3.95
N ARG A 22 -23.44 2.62 -4.90
CA ARG A 22 -23.67 2.39 -6.33
C ARG A 22 -22.47 1.76 -7.04
N ASP A 23 -21.32 1.74 -6.38
CA ASP A 23 -20.06 1.33 -6.97
C ASP A 23 -19.84 -0.18 -6.86
N THR A 24 -19.11 -0.71 -7.84
CA THR A 24 -18.53 -2.05 -7.80
C THR A 24 -17.03 -1.91 -7.93
N VAL A 25 -16.30 -2.21 -6.86
CA VAL A 25 -14.87 -2.01 -6.81
C VAL A 25 -14.12 -3.33 -6.81
N LYS A 26 -12.91 -3.32 -7.37
CA LYS A 26 -11.99 -4.44 -7.43
C LYS A 26 -10.57 -3.97 -7.14
N LEU A 27 -9.69 -4.91 -6.78
CA LEU A 27 -8.28 -4.61 -6.64
C LEU A 27 -7.63 -4.28 -7.98
N PHE A 28 -6.67 -3.36 -7.96
CA PHE A 28 -5.81 -3.12 -9.10
C PHE A 28 -4.94 -4.36 -9.37
N PRO A 29 -4.68 -4.73 -10.64
CA PRO A 29 -3.89 -5.91 -10.96
C PRO A 29 -2.50 -5.92 -10.32
N GLY A 30 -1.82 -4.77 -10.25
CA GLY A 30 -0.51 -4.67 -9.60
C GLY A 30 -0.58 -4.86 -8.08
N ALA A 31 -1.68 -4.47 -7.43
CA ALA A 31 -1.88 -4.74 -6.01
C ALA A 31 -2.09 -6.22 -5.72
N VAL A 32 -2.81 -6.94 -6.60
CA VAL A 32 -2.96 -8.40 -6.49
C VAL A 32 -1.61 -9.09 -6.63
N VAL A 33 -0.83 -8.74 -7.66
CA VAL A 33 0.52 -9.30 -7.88
C VAL A 33 1.44 -8.97 -6.70
N ALA A 34 1.53 -7.72 -6.28
CA ALA A 34 2.39 -7.30 -5.19
C ALA A 34 2.10 -8.07 -3.89
N LEU A 35 0.82 -8.16 -3.48
CA LEU A 35 0.45 -8.84 -2.24
C LEU A 35 0.65 -10.36 -2.31
N ARG A 36 0.50 -10.99 -3.49
CA ARG A 36 0.83 -12.41 -3.67
C ARG A 36 2.32 -12.64 -3.47
N GLU A 37 3.15 -11.85 -4.15
CA GLU A 37 4.60 -12.02 -4.09
C GLU A 37 5.16 -11.73 -2.70
N LEU A 38 4.72 -10.62 -2.07
CA LEU A 38 5.09 -10.27 -0.70
C LEU A 38 4.79 -11.38 0.30
N ARG A 39 3.76 -12.20 0.03
CA ARG A 39 3.39 -13.33 0.87
C ARG A 39 4.17 -14.60 0.54
N SER A 40 4.39 -14.90 -0.74
CA SER A 40 4.79 -16.23 -1.20
C SER A 40 6.24 -16.36 -1.65
N GLU A 41 6.92 -15.27 -1.99
CA GLU A 41 8.30 -15.32 -2.47
C GLU A 41 9.30 -15.19 -1.32
N GLU A 42 10.29 -16.09 -1.28
CA GLU A 42 11.31 -16.15 -0.23
C GLU A 42 12.06 -14.81 -0.03
N ARG A 43 12.27 -14.05 -1.11
CA ARG A 43 12.95 -12.74 -1.04
C ARG A 43 12.20 -11.68 -0.22
N PHE A 44 10.91 -11.91 0.07
CA PHE A 44 10.07 -10.99 0.84
C PHE A 44 9.69 -11.53 2.23
N LYS A 45 10.22 -12.69 2.66
CA LYS A 45 9.82 -13.32 3.93
C LYS A 45 9.95 -12.42 5.17
N ASP A 46 10.92 -11.51 5.15
CA ASP A 46 11.22 -10.58 6.24
C ASP A 46 10.64 -9.17 5.97
N THR A 47 9.73 -9.04 4.99
CA THR A 47 9.11 -7.77 4.60
C THR A 47 7.80 -7.55 5.35
N LEU A 48 7.70 -6.43 6.07
CA LEU A 48 6.44 -5.99 6.67
C LEU A 48 5.60 -5.23 5.63
N VAL A 49 4.30 -5.52 5.58
CA VAL A 49 3.37 -4.84 4.67
C VAL A 49 2.42 -3.95 5.47
N ALA A 50 2.38 -2.66 5.11
CA ALA A 50 1.61 -1.64 5.81
C ALA A 50 0.62 -0.90 4.89
N ALA A 51 -0.53 -0.52 5.45
CA ALA A 51 -1.40 0.50 4.87
C ALA A 51 -1.20 1.83 5.58
N ALA A 52 -0.93 2.90 4.80
CA ALA A 52 -0.91 4.28 5.27
C ALA A 52 -1.99 5.07 4.52
N SER A 53 -3.12 5.39 5.15
CA SER A 53 -4.29 5.99 4.48
C SER A 53 -4.89 7.16 5.25
N SER A 54 -5.05 8.28 4.57
CA SER A 54 -5.60 9.51 5.14
C SER A 54 -7.14 9.59 5.12
N THR A 55 -7.83 8.47 4.89
CA THR A 55 -9.29 8.46 4.79
C THR A 55 -9.96 8.80 6.13
N SER A 56 -11.07 9.55 6.07
CA SER A 56 -11.99 9.74 7.20
C SER A 56 -12.90 8.53 7.43
N HIS A 57 -13.04 7.65 6.44
CA HIS A 57 -13.88 6.45 6.48
C HIS A 57 -13.05 5.21 6.83
N ARG A 58 -12.43 5.22 8.01
CA ARG A 58 -11.59 4.11 8.47
C ARG A 58 -12.32 2.77 8.44
N ASP A 59 -13.59 2.75 8.83
CA ASP A 59 -14.43 1.56 8.82
C ASP A 59 -14.60 0.97 7.41
N TYR A 60 -14.73 1.81 6.38
CA TYR A 60 -14.83 1.35 4.99
C TYR A 60 -13.52 0.71 4.54
N ALA A 61 -12.40 1.37 4.80
CA ALA A 61 -11.08 0.83 4.47
C ALA A 61 -10.84 -0.53 5.17
N MET A 62 -11.19 -0.64 6.45
CA MET A 62 -11.07 -1.89 7.20
C MET A 62 -11.96 -3.01 6.64
N ARG A 63 -13.18 -2.70 6.21
CA ARG A 63 -14.07 -3.69 5.57
C ARG A 63 -13.50 -4.16 4.23
N CYS A 64 -12.95 -3.27 3.41
CA CYS A 64 -12.28 -3.65 2.16
C CYS A 64 -11.13 -4.64 2.44
N LEU A 65 -10.28 -4.36 3.42
CA LEU A 65 -9.18 -5.26 3.81
C LEU A 65 -9.68 -6.64 4.27
N GLN A 66 -10.85 -6.71 4.91
CA GLN A 66 -11.45 -7.97 5.38
C GLN A 66 -12.15 -8.76 4.26
N MET A 67 -12.69 -8.09 3.26
CA MET A 67 -13.49 -8.71 2.21
C MET A 67 -12.63 -9.24 1.06
N PHE A 68 -11.74 -8.40 0.53
CA PHE A 68 -10.96 -8.72 -0.66
C PHE A 68 -9.97 -9.85 -0.42
N GLU A 69 -9.89 -10.73 -1.41
CA GLU A 69 -8.89 -11.78 -1.47
C GLU A 69 -7.73 -11.41 -2.37
N VAL A 70 -6.53 -11.74 -1.92
CA VAL A 70 -5.32 -11.64 -2.74
C VAL A 70 -5.20 -12.88 -3.63
N GLU A 71 -5.56 -14.04 -3.08
CA GLU A 71 -5.70 -15.33 -3.73
C GLU A 71 -6.80 -16.12 -3.01
N PRO A 72 -7.36 -17.19 -3.59
CA PRO A 72 -8.48 -17.93 -3.00
C PRO A 72 -8.22 -18.29 -1.53
N GLY A 73 -9.06 -17.77 -0.63
CA GLY A 73 -8.97 -18.01 0.82
C GLY A 73 -7.98 -17.15 1.61
N VAL A 74 -7.23 -16.25 0.96
CA VAL A 74 -6.27 -15.35 1.63
C VAL A 74 -6.75 -13.91 1.55
N LYS A 75 -7.15 -13.33 2.69
CA LYS A 75 -7.66 -11.95 2.74
C LYS A 75 -6.51 -10.94 2.72
N MET A 76 -6.77 -9.75 2.17
CA MET A 76 -5.80 -8.65 2.20
C MET A 76 -5.34 -8.31 3.62
N ARG A 77 -6.24 -8.35 4.61
CA ARG A 77 -5.91 -8.05 6.01
C ARG A 77 -4.84 -8.98 6.60
N ASP A 78 -4.70 -10.20 6.04
CA ASP A 78 -3.78 -11.22 6.54
C ASP A 78 -2.37 -10.97 5.99
N VAL A 79 -2.26 -10.30 4.84
CA VAL A 79 -0.98 -9.86 4.24
C VAL A 79 -0.59 -8.48 4.76
N ILE A 80 -1.52 -7.53 4.78
CA ILE A 80 -1.31 -6.16 5.27
C ILE A 80 -1.50 -6.14 6.78
N THR A 81 -0.43 -6.37 7.53
CA THR A 81 -0.48 -6.53 8.99
C THR A 81 -0.53 -5.18 9.71
N LEU A 82 0.23 -4.17 9.25
CA LEU A 82 0.30 -2.83 9.85
C LEU A 82 -0.70 -1.86 9.18
N LYS A 83 -1.40 -1.05 9.98
CA LYS A 83 -2.53 -0.23 9.50
C LYS A 83 -2.58 1.14 10.18
N GLU A 84 -1.92 2.11 9.56
CA GLU A 84 -2.08 3.53 9.89
C GLU A 84 -3.17 4.11 8.98
N ILE A 85 -4.41 4.15 9.47
CA ILE A 85 -5.59 4.60 8.69
C ILE A 85 -6.35 5.65 9.50
N TYR A 86 -6.09 6.93 9.23
CA TYR A 86 -6.76 8.08 9.85
C TYR A 86 -6.44 9.39 9.11
N PRO A 87 -7.28 10.44 9.19
CA PRO A 87 -7.01 11.73 8.54
C PRO A 87 -5.74 12.40 9.07
N SER A 88 -4.65 12.33 8.30
CA SER A 88 -3.40 13.05 8.57
C SER A 88 -2.45 13.06 7.37
N SER A 89 -1.30 13.73 7.51
CA SER A 89 -0.24 13.70 6.50
C SER A 89 0.45 12.34 6.44
N LYS A 90 0.99 11.97 5.28
CA LYS A 90 1.73 10.70 5.15
C LYS A 90 2.99 10.67 6.00
N VAL A 91 3.61 11.82 6.24
CA VAL A 91 4.75 11.93 7.18
C VAL A 91 4.37 11.44 8.58
N LYS A 92 3.16 11.77 9.08
CA LYS A 92 2.72 11.29 10.39
C LYS A 92 2.52 9.77 10.40
N HIS A 93 1.92 9.22 9.34
CA HIS A 93 1.75 7.77 9.19
C HIS A 93 3.11 7.05 9.18
N PHE A 94 4.08 7.55 8.41
CA PHE A 94 5.42 6.96 8.32
C PHE A 94 6.19 7.05 9.65
N ARG A 95 6.04 8.15 10.41
CA ARG A 95 6.60 8.25 11.78
C ARG A 95 6.01 7.20 12.72
N ALA A 96 4.71 6.97 12.65
CA ALA A 96 4.06 5.93 13.45
C ALA A 96 4.51 4.52 13.03
N LEU A 97 4.63 4.25 11.72
CA LEU A 97 5.17 2.98 11.20
C LEU A 97 6.62 2.76 11.64
N GLN A 98 7.47 3.79 11.54
CA GLN A 98 8.85 3.74 12.03
C GLN A 98 8.88 3.44 13.53
N ALA A 99 8.09 4.14 14.34
CA ALA A 99 8.04 3.94 15.79
C ALA A 99 7.57 2.54 16.17
N ALA A 100 6.60 1.98 15.43
CA ALA A 100 6.06 0.65 15.68
C ALA A 100 6.99 -0.50 15.23
N THR A 101 7.81 -0.27 14.19
CA THR A 101 8.63 -1.33 13.58
C THR A 101 10.12 -1.24 13.90
N GLY A 102 10.61 -0.06 14.25
CA GLY A 102 12.04 0.23 14.39
C GLY A 102 12.81 0.31 13.07
N LEU A 103 12.15 0.09 11.92
CA LEU A 103 12.80 0.11 10.60
C LEU A 103 13.23 1.52 10.22
N ARG A 104 14.38 1.66 9.57
CA ARG A 104 14.84 2.96 9.06
C ARG A 104 14.00 3.36 7.86
N TYR A 105 13.85 4.67 7.63
CA TYR A 105 13.14 5.17 6.45
C TYR A 105 13.79 4.73 5.13
N ASP A 106 15.12 4.56 5.11
CA ASP A 106 15.85 4.07 3.94
C ASP A 106 15.62 2.59 3.64
N GLU A 107 14.92 1.86 4.52
CA GLU A 107 14.47 0.46 4.36
C GLU A 107 12.99 0.36 3.94
N MET A 108 12.35 1.49 3.61
CA MET A 108 10.92 1.54 3.27
C MET A 108 10.68 1.90 1.80
N LEU A 109 9.64 1.28 1.22
CA LEU A 109 9.17 1.51 -0.14
C LEU A 109 7.66 1.83 -0.13
N PHE A 110 7.25 2.87 -0.86
CA PHE A 110 5.90 3.43 -0.78
C PHE A 110 5.26 3.68 -2.15
N TRP A 111 3.98 3.33 -2.29
CA TRP A 111 3.16 3.65 -3.46
C TRP A 111 1.96 4.49 -3.05
N ASP A 112 1.63 5.52 -3.83
CA ASP A 112 0.47 6.37 -3.58
C ASP A 112 -0.10 6.97 -4.87
N ASP A 113 -1.43 7.03 -4.98
CA ASP A 113 -2.19 7.51 -6.14
C ASP A 113 -2.65 8.97 -6.02
N CYS A 114 -2.20 9.72 -5.01
CA CYS A 114 -2.71 11.06 -4.76
C CYS A 114 -2.52 11.99 -5.98
N ASN A 115 -3.66 12.40 -6.55
CA ASN A 115 -3.77 13.30 -7.70
C ASN A 115 -4.06 14.75 -7.28
N TRP A 116 -4.45 14.98 -6.03
CA TRP A 116 -4.82 16.31 -5.47
C TRP A 116 -3.65 17.00 -4.74
N GLY A 117 -2.52 16.31 -4.64
CA GLY A 117 -1.31 16.75 -3.96
C GLY A 117 -0.13 15.88 -4.36
N ASN A 118 0.90 15.82 -3.52
CA ASN A 118 2.06 14.97 -3.78
C ASN A 118 2.55 14.26 -2.51
N ASN A 119 1.75 13.30 -2.05
CA ASN A 119 2.05 12.44 -0.92
C ASN A 119 3.44 11.80 -1.02
N CYS A 120 3.83 11.34 -2.21
CA CYS A 120 5.16 10.77 -2.46
C CYS A 120 6.27 11.80 -2.17
N ALA A 121 6.20 12.99 -2.75
CA ALA A 121 7.21 14.03 -2.48
C ALA A 121 7.18 14.52 -1.02
N GLU A 122 6.01 14.53 -0.37
CA GLU A 122 5.90 14.85 1.05
C GLU A 122 6.66 13.84 1.91
N VAL A 123 6.48 12.54 1.64
CA VAL A 123 7.20 11.45 2.32
C VAL A 123 8.70 11.51 2.02
N GLU A 124 9.11 11.72 0.76
CA GLU A 124 10.53 11.84 0.40
C GLU A 124 11.24 12.98 1.16
N ARG A 125 10.53 14.09 1.44
CA ARG A 125 11.07 15.22 2.21
C ARG A 125 11.02 14.98 3.73
N GLY A 126 9.91 14.45 4.24
CA GLY A 126 9.66 14.32 5.69
C GLY A 126 10.19 13.04 6.31
N CYS A 127 10.49 12.04 5.49
CA CYS A 127 11.00 10.71 5.88
C CYS A 127 12.19 10.37 4.96
N PRO A 128 13.37 10.99 5.20
CA PRO A 128 14.50 10.88 4.31
C PRO A 128 14.93 9.42 4.13
N GLY A 129 14.99 8.97 2.88
CA GLY A 129 15.40 7.61 2.55
C GLY A 129 14.27 6.76 1.97
N VAL A 130 13.01 7.04 2.30
CA VAL A 130 11.87 6.28 1.75
C VAL A 130 11.90 6.38 0.23
N VAL A 131 11.88 5.25 -0.44
CA VAL A 131 11.72 5.20 -1.89
C VAL A 131 10.24 5.26 -2.21
N THR A 132 9.82 6.18 -3.08
CA THR A 132 8.41 6.32 -3.44
C THR A 132 8.14 6.07 -4.92
N MET A 133 6.91 5.66 -5.23
CA MET A 133 6.41 5.48 -6.59
C MET A 133 4.97 6.02 -6.70
N LYS A 134 4.77 6.99 -7.60
CA LYS A 134 3.42 7.49 -7.90
C LYS A 134 2.63 6.51 -8.75
N THR A 135 1.36 6.32 -8.40
CA THR A 135 0.42 5.43 -9.10
C THR A 135 -0.91 6.13 -9.38
N PRO A 136 -0.93 7.22 -10.17
CA PRO A 136 -2.12 8.09 -10.34
C PRO A 136 -3.35 7.37 -10.90
N ASP A 137 -3.14 6.26 -11.62
CA ASP A 137 -4.16 5.40 -12.23
C ASP A 137 -4.34 4.07 -11.48
N GLY A 138 -3.85 4.01 -10.23
CA GLY A 138 -3.77 2.80 -9.42
C GLY A 138 -2.49 1.98 -9.66
N LEU A 139 -2.26 1.00 -8.78
CA LEU A 139 -1.05 0.18 -8.82
C LEU A 139 -1.09 -0.83 -9.97
N THR A 140 -0.33 -0.57 -11.02
CA THR A 140 -0.10 -1.51 -12.12
C THR A 140 1.06 -2.45 -11.80
N VAL A 141 1.15 -3.58 -12.51
CA VAL A 141 2.28 -4.52 -12.37
C VAL A 141 3.60 -3.83 -12.71
N ASP A 142 3.61 -2.99 -13.75
CA ASP A 142 4.81 -2.23 -14.13
C ASP A 142 5.25 -1.27 -13.02
N LYS A 143 4.30 -0.57 -12.38
CA LYS A 143 4.63 0.33 -11.27
C LYS A 143 5.11 -0.39 -10.02
N TRP A 144 4.63 -1.61 -9.77
CA TRP A 144 5.18 -2.49 -8.75
C TRP A 144 6.64 -2.85 -9.06
N ARG A 145 6.93 -3.35 -10.27
CA ARG A 145 8.30 -3.71 -10.70
C ARG A 145 9.26 -2.53 -10.70
N GLN A 146 8.87 -1.41 -11.32
CA GLN A 146 9.67 -0.18 -11.39
C GLN A 146 10.10 0.32 -10.00
N ALA A 147 9.20 0.18 -9.01
CA ALA A 147 9.48 0.59 -7.64
C ALA A 147 10.46 -0.35 -6.94
N LEU A 148 10.33 -1.67 -7.13
CA LEU A 148 11.31 -2.64 -6.63
C LEU A 148 12.71 -2.38 -7.23
N ASP A 149 12.79 -2.14 -8.54
CA ASP A 149 14.06 -1.85 -9.20
C ASP A 149 14.66 -0.51 -8.71
N LYS A 150 13.81 0.51 -8.54
CA LYS A 150 14.23 1.80 -7.96
C LYS A 150 14.79 1.59 -6.56
N TYR A 151 14.10 0.82 -5.72
CA TYR A 151 14.53 0.51 -4.35
C TYR A 151 15.87 -0.22 -4.34
N ALA A 152 16.03 -1.29 -5.13
CA ALA A 152 17.27 -2.05 -5.21
C ALA A 152 18.46 -1.18 -5.66
N ARG A 153 18.29 -0.35 -6.71
CA ARG A 153 19.34 0.58 -7.16
C ARG A 153 19.71 1.60 -6.08
N THR A 154 18.72 2.18 -5.41
CA THR A 154 18.95 3.16 -4.36
C THR A 154 19.64 2.53 -3.15
N ALA A 155 19.25 1.32 -2.73
CA ALA A 155 19.90 0.58 -1.66
C ALA A 155 21.36 0.26 -1.99
N ALA A 156 21.63 -0.23 -3.21
CA ALA A 156 22.99 -0.50 -3.67
C ALA A 156 23.87 0.77 -3.69
N ALA A 157 23.32 1.89 -4.18
CA ALA A 157 24.05 3.16 -4.19
C ALA A 157 24.39 3.67 -2.79
N ARG A 158 23.52 3.45 -1.79
CA ARG A 158 23.77 3.81 -0.38
C ARG A 158 24.86 2.92 0.24
N ALA A 159 24.79 1.62 -0.02
CA ALA A 159 25.79 0.66 0.47
C ALA A 159 27.19 0.96 -0.07
N ALA A 160 27.31 1.45 -1.32
CA ALA A 160 28.59 1.83 -1.91
C ALA A 160 29.18 3.16 -1.37
N GLN A 161 28.41 3.94 -0.61
CA GLN A 161 28.82 5.21 -0.01
C GLN A 161 29.18 5.07 1.49
N THR A 162 29.04 3.88 2.05
CA THR A 162 29.32 3.56 3.46
C THR A 162 30.64 2.82 3.56
#